data_AF-A0A944E6L2-F1
#
_entry.id   AF-A0A944E6L2-F1
#
_cell.length_a   1.000
_cell.length_b   1.000
_cell.length_c   1.000
_cell.angle_alpha   90.00
_cell.angle_beta   90.00
_cell.angle_gamma   90.00
#
_symmetry.space_group_name_H-M   'P 1'
#
loop_
_entity.id
_entity.type
_entity.pdbx_description
1 polymer ?
#
loop_
_entity_poly.entity_id
_entity_poly.type
_entity_poly.pdbx_seq_one_letter_code
_entity_poly.pdbx_strand_id
1 'polypeptide(L)'
;MERSPDEESAAADGVMPTVAGGLTYSAADEEKRRGVRRMKTLATGLLIAVAAVYALAKWGQSSGAGGWAGYVAAAAEAGMVGALADWFAVTALFRRPMGLPIPHTAIIPTKKDQLGQSLGEFVGENFLSGGVVRVRLRAVGISSRLGGWLAEPAHADRVTAELATALRGALRVLRDSDVQAVVGEAVTRRADAQEVAPGIGAMLERIVADGGHHRVVDLVCVRAHDWLVEHGDSVMGAVTGGAPGWTPRFVDRKVGERVYKELLRFAAEMRDMPDHPARGAVDRFLADFAGDLQSDTDTRARVERLKSEVLGRSEVQDLIASAWSSVRAMIVAAAEDERSELRLRARAAILSLGSRIATDARLRAKVDGWLEDAAVYVVTTYRDEITALITDTVAGWDAEHTSRKIEAHIGRDLQFIRINGTVVGALAGLCIYTASRLLGA
;
A
#
# COMPACT_ATOMS: atom_id res chain seq x y z
N MET A 1 33.48 45.37 10.06
CA MET A 1 32.05 45.31 10.39
C MET A 1 31.71 43.84 10.54
N GLU A 2 32.02 43.32 11.73
CA GLU A 2 31.77 41.95 12.15
C GLU A 2 30.27 41.64 12.11
N ARG A 3 29.90 40.46 11.59
CA ARG A 3 28.58 39.86 11.82
C ARG A 3 28.77 38.56 12.59
N SER A 4 27.99 38.47 13.67
CA SER A 4 27.97 37.45 14.71
C SER A 4 27.69 36.05 14.19
N PRO A 5 28.25 34.99 14.79
CA PRO A 5 27.95 33.60 14.49
C PRO A 5 26.92 33.04 15.51
N ASP A 6 25.62 33.18 15.25
CA ASP A 6 24.56 32.62 16.13
C ASP A 6 23.33 32.11 15.33
N GLU A 7 23.53 31.45 14.18
CA GLU A 7 22.43 30.81 13.42
C GLU A 7 22.69 29.32 13.14
N GLU A 8 23.32 28.61 14.07
CA GLU A 8 23.55 27.16 13.96
C GLU A 8 23.17 26.44 15.26
N SER A 9 21.87 26.38 15.58
CA SER A 9 21.25 25.28 16.33
C SER A 9 19.73 25.49 16.45
N ALA A 10 19.01 25.18 15.38
CA ALA A 10 17.57 24.90 15.46
C ALA A 10 17.32 23.60 14.69
N ALA A 11 17.96 22.52 15.16
CA ALA A 11 17.55 21.17 14.79
C ALA A 11 16.11 20.98 15.28
N ALA A 12 15.21 20.87 14.31
CA ALA A 12 13.80 20.64 14.54
C ALA A 12 13.60 19.25 15.19
N ASP A 13 13.45 19.23 16.50
CA ASP A 13 12.79 18.14 17.21
C ASP A 13 11.33 18.10 16.75
N GLY A 14 11.08 17.29 15.73
CA GLY A 14 9.75 16.90 15.28
C GLY A 14 9.07 16.00 16.31
N VAL A 15 8.75 16.54 17.48
CA VAL A 15 7.79 15.92 18.39
C VAL A 15 6.42 16.13 17.77
N MET A 16 5.91 15.09 17.13
CA MET A 16 4.48 15.00 16.76
C MET A 16 3.65 15.37 18.00
N PRO A 17 2.69 16.31 17.91
CA PRO A 17 1.84 16.60 19.04
C PRO A 17 1.04 15.31 19.33
N THR A 18 1.35 14.67 20.45
CA THR A 18 0.49 13.64 21.02
C THR A 18 -0.86 14.29 21.25
N VAL A 19 -1.82 13.95 20.38
CA VAL A 19 -3.22 14.30 20.60
C VAL A 19 -3.64 13.52 21.84
N ALA A 20 -3.44 14.11 23.01
CA ALA A 20 -3.97 13.61 24.26
C ALA A 20 -5.50 13.77 24.19
N GLY A 21 -6.14 12.82 23.52
CA GLY A 21 -7.58 12.65 23.48
C GLY A 21 -8.06 12.23 24.86
N GLY A 22 -8.07 13.17 25.80
CA GLY A 22 -8.69 13.00 27.09
C GLY A 22 -10.15 12.64 26.86
N LEU A 23 -10.58 11.51 27.42
CA LEU A 23 -11.97 11.08 27.43
C LEU A 23 -12.85 12.20 28.00
N THR A 24 -13.48 13.00 27.13
CA THR A 24 -14.38 14.06 27.59
C THR A 24 -15.65 13.44 28.20
N TYR A 25 -16.22 14.11 29.20
CA TYR A 25 -17.47 13.69 29.82
C TYR A 25 -18.64 14.10 28.94
N SER A 26 -19.45 13.14 28.52
CA SER A 26 -20.73 13.40 27.86
C SER A 26 -21.83 13.68 28.90
N ALA A 27 -22.92 14.34 28.49
CA ALA A 27 -24.13 14.48 29.32
C ALA A 27 -24.66 13.11 29.82
N ALA A 28 -24.50 12.06 29.00
CA ALA A 28 -24.84 10.69 29.37
C ALA A 28 -23.93 10.12 30.49
N ASP A 29 -22.66 10.53 30.55
CA ASP A 29 -21.73 10.11 31.61
C ASP A 29 -22.13 10.73 32.96
N GLU A 30 -22.62 11.96 32.95
CA GLU A 30 -23.06 12.65 34.17
C GLU A 30 -24.36 12.06 34.74
N GLU A 31 -25.29 11.63 33.88
CA GLU A 31 -26.49 10.92 34.31
C GLU A 31 -26.14 9.59 35.00
N LYS A 32 -25.24 8.81 34.40
CA LYS A 32 -24.72 7.57 34.98
C LYS A 32 -24.07 7.80 36.35
N ARG A 33 -23.27 8.85 36.48
CA ARG A 33 -22.65 9.25 37.77
C ARG A 33 -23.68 9.57 38.84
N ARG A 34 -24.76 10.29 38.50
CA ARG A 34 -25.87 10.55 39.43
C ARG A 34 -26.52 9.25 39.89
N GLY A 35 -26.72 8.30 38.98
CA GLY A 35 -27.20 6.95 39.29
C GLY A 35 -26.31 6.22 40.31
N VAL A 36 -24.99 6.22 40.09
CA VAL A 36 -24.01 5.62 41.02
C VAL A 36 -24.06 6.31 42.39
N ARG A 37 -24.15 7.65 42.45
CA ARG A 37 -24.24 8.39 43.72
C ARG A 37 -25.47 8.01 44.53
N ARG A 38 -26.65 7.92 43.89
CA ARG A 38 -27.90 7.51 44.54
C ARG A 38 -27.80 6.08 45.11
N MET A 39 -27.21 5.18 44.34
CA MET A 39 -27.07 3.80 44.80
C MET A 39 -26.04 3.68 45.94
N LYS A 40 -24.94 4.44 45.89
CA LYS A 40 -24.00 4.54 47.02
C LYS A 40 -24.67 5.07 48.29
N THR A 41 -25.53 6.09 48.18
CA THR A 41 -26.28 6.58 49.35
C THR A 41 -27.24 5.54 49.89
N LEU A 42 -27.91 4.77 49.03
CA LEU A 42 -28.82 3.70 49.45
C LEU A 42 -28.05 2.57 50.16
N ALA A 43 -26.96 2.08 49.57
CA ALA A 43 -26.15 1.01 50.16
C ALA A 43 -25.50 1.42 51.49
N THR A 44 -25.05 2.67 51.60
CA THR A 44 -24.52 3.20 52.88
C THR A 44 -25.64 3.43 53.91
N GLY A 45 -26.82 3.87 53.48
CA GLY A 45 -28.00 3.96 54.33
C GLY A 45 -28.43 2.60 54.90
N LEU A 46 -28.39 1.54 54.07
CA LEU A 46 -28.66 0.17 54.51
C LEU A 46 -27.64 -0.30 55.55
N LEU A 47 -26.34 -0.02 55.36
CA LEU A 47 -25.30 -0.34 56.34
C LEU A 47 -25.58 0.34 57.69
N ILE A 48 -25.92 1.64 57.68
CA ILE A 48 -26.26 2.39 58.90
C ILE A 48 -27.51 1.78 59.56
N ALA A 49 -28.52 1.43 58.77
CA ALA A 49 -29.74 0.80 59.29
C ALA A 49 -29.44 -0.53 59.98
N VAL A 50 -28.62 -1.39 59.37
CA VAL A 50 -28.22 -2.68 59.98
C VAL A 50 -27.37 -2.47 61.23
N ALA A 51 -26.47 -1.48 61.24
CA ALA A 51 -25.72 -1.12 62.44
C ALA A 51 -26.63 -0.63 63.58
N ALA A 52 -27.67 0.14 63.26
CA ALA A 52 -28.68 0.56 64.23
C ALA A 52 -29.49 -0.63 64.76
N VAL A 53 -29.91 -1.56 63.89
CA VAL A 53 -30.59 -2.80 64.29
C VAL A 53 -29.70 -3.63 65.21
N TYR A 54 -28.40 -3.76 64.90
CA TYR A 54 -27.44 -4.45 65.75
C TYR A 54 -27.32 -3.80 67.13
N ALA A 55 -27.15 -2.48 67.20
CA ALA A 55 -27.04 -1.74 68.46
C ALA A 55 -28.32 -1.86 69.31
N LEU A 56 -29.50 -1.72 68.70
CA LEU A 56 -30.78 -1.87 69.38
C LEU A 56 -31.03 -3.30 69.84
N ALA A 57 -30.66 -4.31 69.05
CA ALA A 57 -30.78 -5.71 69.43
C ALA A 57 -29.86 -6.06 70.62
N LYS A 58 -28.62 -5.55 70.62
CA LYS A 58 -27.69 -5.69 71.75
C LYS A 58 -28.18 -4.98 73.01
N TRP A 59 -28.71 -3.76 72.87
CA TRP A 59 -29.29 -3.02 73.99
C TRP A 59 -30.56 -3.67 74.55
N GLY A 60 -31.41 -4.20 73.67
CA GLY A 60 -32.57 -4.99 74.06
C GLY A 60 -32.15 -6.25 74.82
N GLN A 61 -31.14 -6.96 74.33
CA GLN A 61 -30.59 -8.13 75.01
C GLN A 61 -30.06 -7.79 76.42
N SER A 62 -29.39 -6.64 76.60
CA SER A 62 -28.92 -6.21 77.94
C SER A 62 -30.03 -5.69 78.85
N SER A 63 -31.16 -5.24 78.29
CA SER A 63 -32.33 -4.73 79.03
C SER A 63 -33.38 -5.81 79.33
N GLY A 64 -33.09 -7.08 79.04
CA GLY A 64 -33.97 -8.22 79.34
C GLY A 64 -34.92 -8.65 78.22
N ALA A 65 -34.69 -8.22 76.98
CA ALA A 65 -35.41 -8.76 75.83
C ALA A 65 -35.08 -10.26 75.65
N GLY A 66 -36.09 -11.07 75.34
CA GLY A 66 -35.97 -12.53 75.23
C GLY A 66 -34.98 -13.02 74.16
N GLY A 67 -34.78 -14.34 74.08
CA GLY A 67 -33.73 -14.96 73.25
C GLY A 67 -33.73 -14.61 71.76
N TRP A 68 -34.86 -14.13 71.21
CA TRP A 68 -34.98 -13.66 69.83
C TRP A 68 -34.05 -12.47 69.51
N ALA A 69 -33.72 -11.63 70.50
CA ALA A 69 -32.82 -10.50 70.34
C ALA A 69 -31.40 -10.95 69.93
N GLY A 70 -30.97 -12.14 70.39
CA GLY A 70 -29.68 -12.72 70.00
C GLY A 70 -29.61 -13.13 68.53
N TYR A 71 -30.71 -13.67 67.98
CA TYR A 71 -30.81 -14.03 66.57
C TYR A 71 -30.74 -12.80 65.66
N VAL A 72 -31.44 -11.73 66.05
CA VAL A 72 -31.43 -10.45 65.32
C VAL A 72 -30.05 -9.78 65.41
N ALA A 73 -29.42 -9.80 66.58
CA ALA A 73 -28.07 -9.26 66.76
C ALA A 73 -27.05 -10.01 65.90
N ALA A 74 -27.06 -11.34 65.88
CA ALA A 74 -26.13 -12.13 65.08
C ALA A 74 -26.35 -11.96 63.57
N ALA A 75 -27.61 -11.89 63.12
CA ALA A 75 -27.95 -11.57 61.74
C ALA A 75 -27.47 -10.15 61.36
N ALA A 76 -27.73 -9.15 62.21
CA ALA A 76 -27.30 -7.79 61.93
C ALA A 76 -25.77 -7.63 61.95
N GLU A 77 -25.08 -8.31 62.86
CA GLU A 77 -23.62 -8.32 62.95
C GLU A 77 -22.99 -8.90 61.68
N ALA A 78 -23.43 -10.09 61.27
CA ALA A 78 -22.91 -10.74 60.07
C ALA A 78 -23.30 -10.00 58.78
N GLY A 79 -24.50 -9.44 58.72
CA GLY A 79 -24.93 -8.58 57.61
C GLY A 79 -24.09 -7.31 57.50
N MET A 80 -23.76 -6.68 58.63
CA MET A 80 -22.86 -5.52 58.68
C MET A 80 -21.45 -5.89 58.21
N VAL A 81 -20.91 -7.02 58.66
CA VAL A 81 -19.59 -7.51 58.22
C VAL A 81 -19.57 -7.79 56.71
N GLY A 82 -20.60 -8.47 56.17
CA GLY A 82 -20.72 -8.72 54.73
C GLY A 82 -20.76 -7.43 53.90
N ALA A 83 -21.56 -6.45 54.35
CA ALA A 83 -21.66 -5.15 53.71
C ALA A 83 -20.35 -4.33 53.76
N LEU A 84 -19.54 -4.48 54.81
CA LEU A 84 -18.23 -3.85 54.96
C LEU A 84 -17.16 -4.54 54.09
N ALA A 85 -17.17 -5.87 54.02
CA ALA A 85 -16.26 -6.64 53.17
C ALA A 85 -16.44 -6.30 51.69
N ASP A 86 -17.69 -6.26 51.22
CA ASP A 86 -18.00 -5.89 49.83
C ASP A 86 -17.67 -4.41 49.55
N TRP A 87 -17.90 -3.52 50.53
CA TRP A 87 -17.46 -2.12 50.41
C TRP A 87 -15.95 -2.02 50.19
N PHE A 88 -15.18 -2.79 50.96
CA PHE A 88 -13.73 -2.83 50.82
C PHE A 88 -13.31 -3.35 49.44
N ALA A 89 -13.88 -4.48 48.99
CA ALA A 89 -13.56 -5.09 47.70
C ALA A 89 -13.89 -4.17 46.51
N VAL A 90 -15.09 -3.59 46.48
CA VAL A 90 -15.50 -2.66 45.41
C VAL A 90 -14.65 -1.40 45.44
N THR A 91 -14.34 -0.85 46.61
CA THR A 91 -13.48 0.33 46.72
C THR A 91 -12.07 0.01 46.23
N ALA A 92 -11.50 -1.13 46.64
CA ALA A 92 -10.18 -1.60 46.23
C ALA A 92 -10.07 -1.86 44.72
N LEU A 93 -11.18 -2.07 44.00
CA LEU A 93 -11.15 -2.19 42.54
C LEU A 93 -10.82 -0.86 41.86
N PHE A 94 -11.39 0.26 42.35
CA PHE A 94 -11.26 1.57 41.68
C PHE A 94 -10.30 2.55 42.35
N ARG A 95 -10.12 2.46 43.68
CA ARG A 95 -9.41 3.44 44.50
C ARG A 95 -8.73 2.78 45.70
N ARG A 96 -7.89 3.54 46.39
CA ARG A 96 -7.31 3.13 47.67
C ARG A 96 -8.34 3.33 48.79
N PRO A 97 -8.71 2.30 49.56
CA PRO A 97 -9.67 2.43 50.65
C PRO A 97 -9.13 3.40 51.72
N MET A 98 -9.95 4.36 52.13
CA MET A 98 -9.58 5.47 53.04
C MET A 98 -8.34 6.28 52.60
N GLY A 99 -7.88 6.16 51.35
CA GLY A 99 -6.65 6.79 50.86
C GLY A 99 -5.35 6.10 51.30
N LEU A 100 -5.42 4.98 52.02
CA LEU A 100 -4.24 4.29 52.56
C LEU A 100 -3.53 3.46 51.47
N PRO A 101 -2.18 3.40 51.45
CA PRO A 101 -1.41 2.61 50.49
C PRO A 101 -1.42 1.12 50.84
N ILE A 102 -2.60 0.50 50.77
CA ILE A 102 -2.74 -0.95 50.98
C ILE A 102 -2.30 -1.68 49.70
N PRO A 103 -1.40 -2.69 49.80
CA PRO A 103 -1.01 -3.51 48.65
C PRO A 103 -2.22 -4.12 47.93
N HIS A 104 -2.15 -4.29 46.61
CA HIS A 104 -3.22 -4.90 45.80
C HIS A 104 -4.57 -4.17 45.82
N THR A 105 -4.58 -2.85 46.03
CA THR A 105 -5.77 -1.99 45.90
C THR A 105 -5.64 -1.03 44.72
N ALA A 106 -6.72 -0.35 44.37
CA ALA A 106 -6.86 0.40 43.12
C ALA A 106 -6.46 -0.45 41.90
N ILE A 107 -7.06 -1.64 41.78
CA ILE A 107 -6.66 -2.66 40.78
C ILE A 107 -6.80 -2.10 39.36
N ILE A 108 -7.95 -1.52 38.99
CA ILE A 108 -8.18 -0.99 37.63
C ILE A 108 -7.16 0.07 37.22
N PRO A 109 -6.92 1.15 38.00
CA PRO A 109 -5.94 2.15 37.60
C PRO A 109 -4.50 1.59 37.59
N THR A 110 -4.17 0.69 38.52
CA THR A 110 -2.81 0.09 38.59
C THR A 110 -2.56 -0.91 37.44
N LYS A 111 -3.61 -1.58 36.95
CA LYS A 111 -3.54 -2.61 35.90
C LYS A 111 -4.00 -2.10 34.53
N LYS A 112 -4.22 -0.80 34.36
CA LYS A 112 -4.73 -0.19 33.13
C LYS A 112 -3.97 -0.67 31.88
N ASP A 113 -2.64 -0.62 31.94
CA ASP A 113 -1.81 -0.93 30.76
C ASP A 113 -1.88 -2.42 30.41
N GLN A 114 -1.91 -3.29 31.43
CA GLN A 114 -2.10 -4.74 31.24
C GLN A 114 -3.48 -5.05 30.62
N LEU A 115 -4.53 -4.35 31.07
CA LEU A 115 -5.86 -4.45 30.47
C LEU A 115 -5.88 -3.95 29.03
N GLY A 116 -5.13 -2.88 28.73
CA GLY A 116 -4.95 -2.36 27.37
C GLY A 116 -4.29 -3.37 26.46
N GLN A 117 -3.21 -4.00 26.91
CA GLN A 117 -2.51 -5.05 26.17
C GLN A 117 -3.41 -6.26 25.90
N SER A 118 -4.09 -6.79 26.93
CA SER A 118 -5.01 -7.91 26.74
C SER A 118 -6.20 -7.56 25.83
N LEU A 119 -6.68 -6.32 25.87
CA LEU A 119 -7.72 -5.85 24.96
C LEU A 119 -7.21 -5.78 23.52
N GLY A 120 -5.99 -5.29 23.31
CA GLY A 120 -5.33 -5.28 22.02
C GLY A 120 -5.20 -6.69 21.45
N GLU A 121 -4.61 -7.61 22.22
CA GLU A 121 -4.45 -9.02 21.85
C GLU A 121 -5.80 -9.67 21.51
N PHE A 122 -6.81 -9.45 22.35
CA PHE A 122 -8.16 -9.96 22.12
C PHE A 122 -8.77 -9.44 20.82
N VAL A 123 -8.64 -8.14 20.52
CA VAL A 123 -9.12 -7.54 19.26
C VAL A 123 -8.35 -8.11 18.07
N GLY A 124 -7.02 -8.21 18.18
CA GLY A 124 -6.18 -8.79 17.15
C GLY A 124 -6.55 -10.24 16.84
N GLU A 125 -6.74 -11.08 17.85
CA GLU A 125 -7.07 -12.51 17.65
C GLU A 125 -8.51 -12.73 17.15
N ASN A 126 -9.48 -12.02 17.74
CA ASN A 126 -10.90 -12.36 17.55
C ASN A 126 -11.56 -11.54 16.45
N PHE A 127 -11.11 -10.31 16.21
CA PHE A 127 -11.74 -9.40 15.24
C PHE A 127 -10.91 -9.21 13.97
N LEU A 128 -9.58 -9.32 14.07
CA LEU A 128 -8.66 -9.17 12.92
C LEU A 128 -8.22 -10.52 12.33
N SER A 129 -8.95 -11.61 12.60
CA SER A 129 -8.66 -12.89 11.94
C SER A 129 -9.15 -12.90 10.50
N GLY A 130 -8.34 -13.47 9.59
CA GLY A 130 -8.69 -13.53 8.17
C GLY A 130 -10.03 -14.24 7.90
N GLY A 131 -10.39 -15.24 8.72
CA GLY A 131 -11.68 -15.92 8.62
C GLY A 131 -12.87 -15.01 8.95
N VAL A 132 -12.79 -14.23 10.03
CA VAL A 132 -13.85 -13.30 10.44
C VAL A 132 -14.02 -12.19 9.40
N VAL A 133 -12.91 -11.62 8.92
CA VAL A 133 -12.92 -10.60 7.86
C VAL A 133 -13.60 -11.13 6.60
N ARG A 134 -13.23 -12.34 6.14
CA ARG A 134 -13.82 -12.95 4.94
C ARG A 134 -15.33 -13.14 5.06
N VAL A 135 -15.81 -13.67 6.20
CA VAL A 135 -17.25 -13.84 6.44
C VAL A 135 -17.99 -12.50 6.43
N ARG A 136 -17.41 -11.47 7.06
CA ARG A 136 -18.01 -10.13 7.11
C ARG A 136 -18.05 -9.47 5.73
N LEU A 137 -16.98 -9.57 4.93
CA LEU A 137 -16.94 -9.01 3.58
C LEU A 137 -18.00 -9.65 2.67
N ARG A 138 -18.16 -10.97 2.74
CA ARG A 138 -19.21 -11.70 2.01
C ARG A 138 -20.60 -11.23 2.38
N ALA A 139 -20.87 -11.02 3.67
CA ALA A 139 -22.17 -10.58 4.15
C ALA A 139 -22.54 -9.16 3.66
N VAL A 140 -21.55 -8.29 3.43
CA VAL A 140 -21.78 -6.92 2.97
C VAL A 140 -22.05 -6.85 1.46
N GLY A 141 -21.54 -7.82 0.68
CA GLY A 141 -21.76 -7.88 -0.77
C GLY A 141 -21.12 -6.69 -1.52
N ILE A 142 -19.89 -6.34 -1.16
CA ILE A 142 -19.20 -5.11 -1.58
C ILE A 142 -19.11 -5.00 -3.10
N SER A 143 -18.80 -6.08 -3.82
CA SER A 143 -18.71 -6.10 -5.28
C SER A 143 -20.02 -5.68 -5.96
N SER A 144 -21.18 -6.13 -5.44
CA SER A 144 -22.49 -5.78 -6.01
C SER A 144 -22.80 -4.29 -5.86
N ARG A 145 -22.47 -3.72 -4.69
CA ARG A 145 -22.64 -2.30 -4.40
C ARG A 145 -21.67 -1.45 -5.21
N LEU A 146 -20.40 -1.87 -5.29
CA LEU A 146 -19.39 -1.23 -6.13
C LEU A 146 -19.77 -1.27 -7.60
N GLY A 147 -20.27 -2.41 -8.11
CA GLY A 147 -20.72 -2.54 -9.49
C GLY A 147 -21.88 -1.59 -9.80
N GLY A 148 -22.90 -1.56 -8.95
CA GLY A 148 -24.03 -0.63 -9.09
C GLY A 148 -23.58 0.83 -9.02
N TRP A 149 -22.72 1.16 -8.06
CA TRP A 149 -22.18 2.50 -7.88
C TRP A 149 -21.35 2.96 -9.09
N LEU A 150 -20.45 2.13 -9.61
CA LEU A 150 -19.63 2.43 -10.79
C LEU A 150 -20.43 2.48 -12.10
N ALA A 151 -21.58 1.81 -12.16
CA ALA A 151 -22.46 1.86 -13.33
C ALA A 151 -23.20 3.20 -13.47
N GLU A 152 -23.23 4.02 -12.42
CA GLU A 152 -23.82 5.36 -12.47
C GLU A 152 -22.86 6.38 -13.12
N PRO A 153 -23.32 7.15 -14.13
CA PRO A 153 -22.48 8.13 -14.84
C PRO A 153 -21.76 9.13 -13.93
N ALA A 154 -22.45 9.67 -12.92
CA ALA A 154 -21.88 10.65 -12.01
C ALA A 154 -20.71 10.09 -11.18
N HIS A 155 -20.79 8.82 -10.77
CA HIS A 155 -19.73 8.17 -10.01
C HIS A 155 -18.57 7.79 -10.91
N ALA A 156 -18.83 7.30 -12.12
CA ALA A 156 -17.77 7.05 -13.11
C ALA A 156 -17.00 8.32 -13.45
N ASP A 157 -17.68 9.47 -13.57
CA ASP A 157 -17.05 10.78 -13.77
C ASP A 157 -16.14 11.15 -12.59
N ARG A 158 -16.63 10.99 -11.35
CA ARG A 158 -15.84 11.25 -10.15
C ARG A 158 -14.60 10.35 -10.07
N VAL A 159 -14.75 9.04 -10.27
CA VAL A 159 -13.63 8.09 -10.26
C VAL A 159 -12.61 8.45 -11.34
N THR A 160 -13.07 8.81 -12.54
CA THR A 160 -12.18 9.22 -13.63
C THR A 160 -11.40 10.49 -13.28
N ALA A 161 -12.04 11.48 -12.65
CA ALA A 161 -11.39 12.71 -12.20
C ALA A 161 -10.35 12.47 -11.09
N GLU A 162 -10.68 11.62 -10.11
CA GLU A 162 -9.76 11.23 -9.04
C GLU A 162 -8.58 10.44 -9.60
N LEU A 163 -8.82 9.49 -10.52
CA LEU A 163 -7.76 8.73 -11.20
C LEU A 163 -6.85 9.64 -12.03
N ALA A 164 -7.41 10.62 -12.75
CA ALA A 164 -6.61 11.60 -13.49
C ALA A 164 -5.75 12.45 -12.54
N THR A 165 -6.28 12.82 -11.37
CA THR A 165 -5.54 13.57 -10.36
C THR A 165 -4.44 12.74 -9.71
N ALA A 166 -4.73 11.49 -9.36
CA ALA A 166 -3.76 10.54 -8.83
C ALA A 166 -2.65 10.24 -9.85
N LEU A 167 -3.00 10.04 -11.13
CA LEU A 167 -2.06 9.83 -12.22
C LEU A 167 -1.13 11.05 -12.38
N ARG A 168 -1.67 12.27 -12.34
CA ARG A 168 -0.85 13.50 -12.36
C ARG A 168 0.09 13.58 -11.15
N GLY A 169 -0.41 13.27 -9.95
CA GLY A 169 0.40 13.23 -8.74
C GLY A 169 1.54 12.23 -8.84
N ALA A 170 1.23 10.99 -9.24
CA ALA A 170 2.22 9.94 -9.44
C ALA A 170 3.26 10.31 -10.50
N LEU A 171 2.83 10.83 -11.65
CA LEU A 171 3.73 11.27 -12.72
C LEU A 171 4.63 12.42 -12.28
N ARG A 172 4.19 13.31 -11.37
CA ARG A 172 5.02 14.40 -10.81
C ARG A 172 6.05 13.91 -9.80
N VAL A 173 5.70 12.90 -9.01
CA VAL A 173 6.61 12.32 -8.00
C VAL A 173 7.71 11.49 -8.66
N LEU A 174 7.39 10.84 -9.78
CA LEU A 174 8.38 10.12 -10.60
C LEU A 174 9.31 11.10 -11.29
N ARG A 175 10.61 11.02 -10.96
CA ARG A 175 11.66 11.78 -11.66
C ARG A 175 11.84 11.21 -13.05
N ASP A 176 11.88 12.09 -14.05
CA ASP A 176 12.01 11.68 -15.46
C ASP A 176 13.30 10.89 -15.70
N SER A 177 14.40 11.24 -15.03
CA SER A 177 15.68 10.53 -15.11
C SER A 177 15.60 9.07 -14.67
N ASP A 178 14.85 8.79 -13.60
CA ASP A 178 14.78 7.46 -13.00
C ASP A 178 13.96 6.52 -13.90
N VAL A 179 12.86 7.05 -14.46
CA VAL A 179 12.04 6.28 -15.40
C VAL A 179 12.75 6.11 -16.74
N GLN A 180 13.47 7.12 -17.22
CA GLN A 180 14.28 6.99 -18.45
C GLN A 180 15.33 5.90 -18.31
N ALA A 181 16.02 5.81 -17.17
CA ALA A 181 16.99 4.75 -16.92
C ALA A 181 16.33 3.37 -16.92
N VAL A 182 15.20 3.20 -16.21
CA VAL A 182 14.47 1.93 -16.16
C VAL A 182 13.90 1.54 -17.53
N VAL A 183 13.34 2.48 -18.29
CA VAL A 183 12.80 2.24 -19.63
C VAL A 183 13.92 1.91 -20.61
N GLY A 184 15.03 2.66 -20.58
CA GLY A 184 16.21 2.39 -21.37
C GLY A 184 16.74 0.99 -21.11
N GLU A 185 16.89 0.62 -19.84
CA GLU A 185 17.33 -0.71 -19.41
C GLU A 185 16.34 -1.81 -19.80
N ALA A 186 15.03 -1.56 -19.69
CA ALA A 186 14.01 -2.53 -20.09
C ALA A 186 14.02 -2.76 -21.61
N VAL A 187 14.20 -1.70 -22.41
CA VAL A 187 14.30 -1.78 -23.88
C VAL A 187 15.57 -2.51 -24.29
N THR A 188 16.73 -2.16 -23.74
CA THR A 188 17.99 -2.86 -24.03
C THR A 188 17.92 -4.32 -23.62
N ARG A 189 17.43 -4.63 -22.41
CA ARG A 189 17.26 -6.01 -21.94
C ARG A 189 16.31 -6.81 -22.82
N ARG A 190 15.18 -6.22 -23.24
CA ARG A 190 14.20 -6.87 -24.13
C ARG A 190 14.82 -7.11 -25.52
N ALA A 191 15.60 -6.16 -26.01
CA ALA A 191 16.30 -6.24 -27.29
C ALA A 191 17.43 -7.26 -27.27
N ASP A 192 18.18 -7.38 -26.17
CA ASP A 192 19.25 -8.36 -26.00
C ASP A 192 18.71 -9.78 -25.81
N ALA A 193 17.54 -9.94 -25.17
CA ALA A 193 16.91 -11.24 -24.94
C ALA A 193 16.36 -11.90 -26.23
N GLN A 194 16.19 -11.16 -27.32
CA GLN A 194 15.75 -11.71 -28.59
C GLN A 194 16.79 -11.49 -29.69
N GLU A 195 17.14 -12.56 -30.37
CA GLU A 195 17.95 -12.48 -31.58
C GLU A 195 17.11 -11.87 -32.71
N VAL A 196 17.62 -10.78 -33.28
CA VAL A 196 16.95 -10.02 -34.33
C VAL A 196 17.42 -10.49 -35.70
N ALA A 197 18.62 -11.07 -35.78
CA ALA A 197 19.24 -11.54 -37.02
C ALA A 197 18.33 -12.46 -37.87
N PRO A 198 17.69 -13.52 -37.33
CA PRO A 198 16.83 -14.38 -38.14
C PRO A 198 15.59 -13.66 -38.68
N GLY A 199 15.02 -12.73 -37.90
CA GLY A 199 13.86 -11.94 -38.32
C GLY A 199 14.22 -10.96 -39.45
N ILE A 200 15.40 -10.32 -39.37
CA ILE A 200 15.93 -9.46 -40.43
C ILE A 200 16.21 -10.29 -41.68
N GLY A 201 16.81 -11.47 -41.53
CA GLY A 201 17.09 -12.38 -42.64
C GLY A 201 15.82 -12.78 -43.39
N ALA A 202 14.78 -13.23 -42.68
CA ALA A 202 13.50 -13.61 -43.29
C ALA A 202 12.79 -12.43 -43.98
N MET A 203 12.91 -11.21 -43.42
CA MET A 203 12.39 -10.01 -44.06
C MET A 203 13.17 -9.65 -45.33
N LEU A 204 14.51 -9.71 -45.27
CA LEU A 204 15.38 -9.43 -46.41
C LEU A 204 15.17 -10.45 -47.53
N GLU A 205 15.04 -11.73 -47.20
CA GLU A 205 14.75 -12.81 -48.17
C GLU A 205 13.45 -12.53 -48.93
N ARG A 206 12.37 -12.14 -48.22
CA ARG A 206 11.11 -11.74 -48.89
C ARG A 206 11.29 -10.52 -49.79
N ILE A 207 11.99 -9.49 -49.33
CA ILE A 207 12.23 -8.28 -50.12
C ILE A 207 13.00 -8.61 -51.40
N VAL A 208 14.02 -9.47 -51.31
CA VAL A 208 14.84 -9.88 -52.45
C VAL A 208 14.04 -10.76 -53.40
N ALA A 209 13.28 -11.73 -52.88
CA ALA A 209 12.41 -12.60 -53.67
C ALA A 209 11.33 -11.82 -54.43
N ASP A 210 10.77 -10.78 -53.82
CA ASP A 210 9.76 -9.89 -54.42
C ASP A 210 10.40 -8.82 -55.35
N GLY A 211 11.73 -8.75 -55.47
CA GLY A 211 12.45 -7.74 -56.25
C GLY A 211 12.32 -6.32 -55.69
N GLY A 212 11.95 -6.17 -54.42
CA GLY A 212 11.69 -4.88 -53.77
C GLY A 212 12.95 -4.01 -53.62
N HIS A 213 14.14 -4.63 -53.60
CA HIS A 213 15.43 -3.96 -53.50
C HIS A 213 15.87 -3.27 -54.81
N HIS A 214 15.33 -3.67 -55.97
CA HIS A 214 15.75 -3.11 -57.26
C HIS A 214 15.64 -1.57 -57.31
N ARG A 215 14.59 -0.97 -56.73
CA ARG A 215 14.44 0.49 -56.67
C ARG A 215 15.54 1.17 -55.85
N VAL A 216 16.02 0.51 -54.80
CA VAL A 216 17.11 1.03 -53.97
C VAL A 216 18.43 0.91 -54.73
N VAL A 217 18.66 -0.23 -55.39
CA VAL A 217 19.84 -0.45 -56.24
C VAL A 217 19.89 0.57 -57.37
N ASP A 218 18.75 0.86 -58.02
CA ASP A 218 18.63 1.90 -59.05
C ASP A 218 19.07 3.26 -58.51
N LEU A 219 18.54 3.66 -57.36
CA LEU A 219 18.90 4.93 -56.72
C LEU A 219 20.39 5.00 -56.39
N VAL A 220 20.96 3.90 -55.87
CA VAL A 220 22.39 3.81 -55.56
C VAL A 220 23.24 3.91 -56.83
N CYS A 221 22.87 3.23 -57.91
CA CYS A 221 23.59 3.29 -59.19
C CYS A 221 23.56 4.71 -59.78
N VAL A 222 22.41 5.37 -59.76
CA VAL A 222 22.28 6.77 -60.18
C VAL A 222 23.19 7.66 -59.32
N ARG A 223 23.08 7.56 -58.00
CA ARG A 223 23.85 8.43 -57.09
C ARG A 223 25.35 8.17 -57.17
N ALA A 224 25.77 6.93 -57.36
CA ALA A 224 27.17 6.56 -57.54
C ALA A 224 27.73 7.11 -58.85
N HIS A 225 26.99 7.01 -59.95
CA HIS A 225 27.36 7.63 -61.22
C HIS A 225 27.51 9.15 -61.06
N ASP A 226 26.51 9.81 -60.50
CA ASP A 226 26.51 11.28 -60.38
C ASP A 226 27.64 11.76 -59.45
N TRP A 227 27.91 11.03 -58.37
CA TRP A 227 29.03 11.32 -57.50
C TRP A 227 30.38 11.18 -58.23
N LEU A 228 30.55 10.14 -59.06
CA LEU A 228 31.76 9.94 -59.87
C LEU A 228 31.96 11.08 -60.88
N VAL A 229 30.89 11.58 -61.49
CA VAL A 229 30.94 12.72 -62.42
C VAL A 229 31.33 14.00 -61.69
N GLU A 230 30.71 14.26 -60.54
CA GLU A 230 30.92 15.49 -59.76
C GLU A 230 32.29 15.53 -59.07
N HIS A 231 32.82 14.36 -58.66
CA HIS A 231 34.05 14.24 -57.87
C HIS A 231 35.20 13.57 -58.64
N GLY A 232 35.23 13.69 -59.97
CA GLY A 232 36.24 13.06 -60.82
C GLY A 232 37.69 13.36 -60.39
N ASP A 233 37.98 14.60 -59.99
CA ASP A 233 39.31 15.00 -59.51
C ASP A 233 39.72 14.31 -58.21
N SER A 234 38.78 14.07 -57.29
CA SER A 234 39.04 13.35 -56.03
C SER A 234 39.33 11.87 -56.28
N VAL A 235 38.60 11.25 -57.21
CA VAL A 235 38.83 9.85 -57.62
C VAL A 235 40.18 9.72 -58.32
N MET A 236 40.50 10.63 -59.23
CA MET A 236 41.80 10.71 -59.90
C MET A 236 42.95 10.87 -58.90
N GLY A 237 42.78 11.74 -57.88
CA GLY A 237 43.75 11.92 -56.81
C GLY A 237 43.93 10.68 -55.94
N ALA A 238 42.85 9.97 -55.61
CA ALA A 238 42.91 8.74 -54.82
C ALA A 238 43.63 7.60 -55.55
N VAL A 239 43.36 7.41 -56.84
CA VAL A 239 43.98 6.34 -57.66
C VAL A 239 45.46 6.64 -57.94
N THR A 240 45.80 7.89 -58.25
CA THR A 240 47.21 8.28 -58.47
C THR A 240 48.02 8.35 -57.18
N GLY A 241 47.40 8.68 -56.05
CA GLY A 241 48.04 8.67 -54.73
C GLY A 241 48.34 7.28 -54.17
N GLY A 242 47.67 6.23 -54.67
CA GLY A 242 47.93 4.84 -54.32
C GLY A 242 49.00 4.15 -55.18
N ALA A 243 49.59 4.85 -56.16
CA ALA A 243 50.59 4.26 -57.05
C ALA A 243 51.92 3.99 -56.32
N PRO A 244 52.60 2.85 -56.59
CA PRO A 244 53.91 2.55 -56.02
C PRO A 244 54.93 3.64 -56.35
N GLY A 245 55.78 4.02 -55.38
CA GLY A 245 56.73 5.14 -55.52
C GLY A 245 57.82 4.99 -56.60
N TRP A 246 57.91 3.84 -57.27
CA TRP A 246 58.84 3.58 -58.37
C TRP A 246 58.24 3.89 -59.77
N THR A 247 56.97 4.26 -59.84
CA THR A 247 56.25 4.45 -61.11
C THR A 247 56.39 5.90 -61.60
N PRO A 248 56.67 6.15 -62.90
CA PRO A 248 56.74 7.51 -63.41
C PRO A 248 55.37 8.22 -63.37
N ARG A 249 55.32 9.47 -62.91
CA ARG A 249 54.08 10.27 -62.77
C ARG A 249 53.19 10.33 -64.03
N PHE A 250 53.78 10.22 -65.21
CA PHE A 250 53.02 10.21 -66.47
C PHE A 250 52.25 8.90 -66.68
N VAL A 251 52.77 7.78 -66.16
CA VAL A 251 52.14 6.46 -66.19
C VAL A 251 50.99 6.45 -65.18
N ASP A 252 51.22 6.94 -63.97
CA ASP A 252 50.19 7.00 -62.91
C ASP A 252 48.96 7.79 -63.37
N ARG A 253 49.17 8.95 -63.99
CA ARG A 253 48.08 9.76 -64.54
C ARG A 253 47.32 9.04 -65.65
N LYS A 254 48.02 8.38 -66.58
CA LYS A 254 47.37 7.61 -67.65
C LYS A 254 46.58 6.43 -67.11
N VAL A 255 47.11 5.73 -66.12
CA VAL A 255 46.44 4.61 -65.46
C VAL A 255 45.23 5.13 -64.69
N GLY A 256 45.37 6.21 -63.93
CA GLY A 256 44.27 6.88 -63.24
C GLY A 256 43.15 7.29 -64.20
N GLU A 257 43.48 7.96 -65.31
CA GLU A 257 42.50 8.38 -66.31
C GLU A 257 41.77 7.18 -66.93
N ARG A 258 42.50 6.08 -67.16
CA ARG A 258 41.91 4.85 -67.68
C ARG A 258 40.99 4.20 -66.65
N VAL A 259 41.41 4.09 -65.39
CA VAL A 259 40.63 3.52 -64.28
C VAL A 259 39.38 4.35 -63.99
N TYR A 260 39.51 5.68 -63.93
CA TYR A 260 38.37 6.57 -63.75
C TYR A 260 37.35 6.43 -64.89
N LYS A 261 37.80 6.46 -66.15
CA LYS A 261 36.91 6.24 -67.30
C LYS A 261 36.24 4.88 -67.25
N GLU A 262 36.94 3.85 -66.78
CA GLU A 262 36.41 2.51 -66.62
C GLU A 262 35.37 2.41 -65.50
N LEU A 263 35.63 3.03 -64.34
CA LEU A 263 34.69 3.11 -63.22
C LEU A 263 33.43 3.89 -63.59
N LEU A 264 33.59 5.02 -64.29
CA LEU A 264 32.48 5.82 -64.76
C LEU A 264 31.65 5.05 -65.79
N ARG A 265 32.31 4.36 -66.73
CA ARG A 265 31.67 3.47 -67.70
C ARG A 265 30.90 2.36 -66.99
N PHE A 266 31.51 1.67 -66.04
CA PHE A 266 30.88 0.59 -65.29
C PHE A 266 29.66 1.08 -64.47
N ALA A 267 29.76 2.26 -63.85
CA ALA A 267 28.64 2.87 -63.12
C ALA A 267 27.50 3.28 -64.06
N ALA A 268 27.82 3.80 -65.26
CA ALA A 268 26.83 4.12 -66.29
C ALA A 268 26.16 2.85 -66.85
N GLU A 269 26.93 1.80 -67.15
CA GLU A 269 26.41 0.50 -67.60
C GLU A 269 25.49 -0.14 -66.55
N MET A 270 25.90 -0.09 -65.27
CA MET A 270 25.05 -0.49 -64.14
C MET A 270 23.77 0.35 -64.03
N ARG A 271 23.81 1.67 -64.27
CA ARG A 271 22.62 2.52 -64.22
C ARG A 271 21.65 2.21 -65.36
N ASP A 272 22.17 2.06 -66.58
CA ASP A 272 21.38 2.04 -67.80
C ASP A 272 20.91 0.63 -68.21
N MET A 273 21.56 -0.43 -67.71
CA MET A 273 21.21 -1.83 -68.01
C MET A 273 20.67 -2.54 -66.76
N PRO A 274 19.35 -2.81 -66.66
CA PRO A 274 18.76 -3.55 -65.54
C PRO A 274 19.29 -4.97 -65.37
N ASP A 275 19.62 -5.65 -66.48
CA ASP A 275 20.14 -7.03 -66.49
C ASP A 275 21.68 -7.10 -66.35
N HIS A 276 22.32 -6.02 -65.92
CA HIS A 276 23.78 -5.96 -65.83
C HIS A 276 24.31 -7.06 -64.85
N PRO A 277 25.36 -7.83 -65.21
CA PRO A 277 25.86 -8.93 -64.37
C PRO A 277 26.22 -8.54 -62.94
N ALA A 278 26.65 -7.30 -62.73
CA ALA A 278 26.97 -6.79 -61.40
C ALA A 278 25.72 -6.45 -60.56
N ARG A 279 24.57 -6.13 -61.17
CA ARG A 279 23.29 -6.05 -60.45
C ARG A 279 22.88 -7.43 -59.95
N GLY A 280 22.96 -8.44 -60.82
CA GLY A 280 22.72 -9.84 -60.42
C GLY A 280 23.68 -10.36 -59.36
N ALA A 281 24.89 -9.79 -59.25
CA ALA A 281 25.81 -10.08 -58.15
C ALA A 281 25.34 -9.48 -56.81
N VAL A 282 24.76 -8.27 -56.84
CA VAL A 282 24.11 -7.66 -55.66
C VAL A 282 22.91 -8.49 -55.22
N ASP A 283 22.08 -8.96 -56.16
CA ASP A 283 20.91 -9.79 -55.85
C ASP A 283 21.31 -11.09 -55.16
N ARG A 284 22.32 -11.79 -55.71
CA ARG A 284 22.89 -12.99 -55.08
C ARG A 284 23.46 -12.70 -53.71
N PHE A 285 24.26 -11.63 -53.58
CA PHE A 285 24.81 -11.24 -52.29
C PHE A 285 23.72 -10.98 -51.23
N LEU A 286 22.65 -10.27 -51.59
CA LEU A 286 21.55 -9.98 -50.67
C LEU A 286 20.77 -11.25 -50.31
N ALA A 287 20.58 -12.17 -51.26
CA ALA A 287 19.94 -13.46 -51.02
C ALA A 287 20.79 -14.36 -50.10
N ASP A 288 22.09 -14.48 -50.39
CA ASP A 288 23.03 -15.27 -49.59
C ASP A 288 23.13 -14.68 -48.17
N PHE A 289 23.26 -13.35 -48.05
CA PHE A 289 23.28 -12.66 -46.76
C PHE A 289 21.97 -12.84 -45.97
N ALA A 290 20.83 -12.86 -46.64
CA ALA A 290 19.53 -13.15 -46.00
C ALA A 290 19.45 -14.59 -45.47
N GLY A 291 20.04 -15.55 -46.20
CA GLY A 291 20.18 -16.94 -45.75
C GLY A 291 21.13 -17.06 -44.55
N ASP A 292 22.31 -16.45 -44.64
CA ASP A 292 23.32 -16.45 -43.58
C ASP A 292 22.79 -15.82 -42.28
N LEU A 293 22.03 -14.73 -42.37
CA LEU A 293 21.34 -14.11 -41.22
C LEU A 293 20.39 -15.07 -40.47
N GLN A 294 19.84 -16.07 -41.16
CA GLN A 294 18.90 -17.04 -40.58
C GLN A 294 19.63 -18.29 -40.05
N SER A 295 20.55 -18.85 -40.84
CA SER A 295 21.17 -20.15 -40.54
C SER A 295 22.61 -20.09 -40.05
N ASP A 296 23.39 -19.07 -40.41
CA ASP A 296 24.80 -18.99 -40.05
C ASP A 296 25.01 -18.35 -38.68
N THR A 297 25.68 -19.09 -37.78
CA THR A 297 25.89 -18.67 -36.39
C THR A 297 26.83 -17.46 -36.31
N ASP A 298 27.87 -17.42 -37.16
CA ASP A 298 28.87 -16.35 -37.12
C ASP A 298 28.30 -15.02 -37.63
N THR A 299 27.50 -15.06 -38.70
CA THR A 299 26.80 -13.89 -39.25
C THR A 299 25.75 -13.37 -38.28
N ARG A 300 24.97 -14.26 -37.64
CA ARG A 300 24.06 -13.87 -36.54
C ARG A 300 24.82 -13.16 -35.43
N ALA A 301 25.91 -13.74 -34.94
CA ALA A 301 26.71 -13.14 -33.88
C ALA A 301 27.31 -11.76 -34.26
N ARG A 302 27.67 -11.53 -35.54
CA ARG A 302 28.10 -10.20 -36.01
C ARG A 302 26.98 -9.17 -35.94
N VAL A 303 25.77 -9.54 -36.36
CA VAL A 303 24.61 -8.64 -36.35
C VAL A 303 24.13 -8.37 -34.92
N GLU A 304 24.15 -9.38 -34.05
CA GLU A 304 23.83 -9.20 -32.63
C GLU A 304 24.85 -8.29 -31.92
N ARG A 305 26.15 -8.40 -32.25
CA ARG A 305 27.15 -7.44 -31.74
C ARG A 305 26.88 -6.02 -32.23
N LEU A 306 26.60 -5.84 -33.52
CA LEU A 306 26.27 -4.53 -34.08
C LEU A 306 25.02 -3.94 -33.41
N LYS A 307 24.00 -4.77 -33.17
CA LYS A 307 22.80 -4.38 -32.41
C LYS A 307 23.18 -3.85 -31.03
N SER A 308 23.93 -4.61 -30.24
CA SER A 308 24.32 -4.20 -28.89
C SER A 308 25.21 -2.96 -28.90
N GLU A 309 26.11 -2.82 -29.87
CA GLU A 309 26.91 -1.60 -30.05
C GLU A 309 26.04 -0.38 -30.34
N VAL A 310 25.08 -0.49 -31.27
CA VAL A 310 24.16 0.61 -31.62
C VAL A 310 23.27 0.98 -30.43
N LEU A 311 22.73 -0.01 -29.71
CA LEU A 311 21.92 0.21 -28.51
C LEU A 311 22.74 0.85 -27.37
N GLY A 312 24.04 0.57 -27.29
CA GLY A 312 24.94 1.15 -26.31
C GLY A 312 25.38 2.59 -26.60
N ARG A 313 25.08 3.14 -27.79
CA ARG A 313 25.44 4.51 -28.15
C ARG A 313 24.59 5.53 -27.39
N SER A 314 25.23 6.59 -26.91
CA SER A 314 24.57 7.69 -26.20
C SER A 314 23.44 8.31 -27.00
N GLU A 315 23.60 8.43 -28.32
CA GLU A 315 22.60 9.02 -29.21
C GLU A 315 21.29 8.21 -29.23
N VAL A 316 21.37 6.88 -29.15
CA VAL A 316 20.19 6.00 -29.09
C VAL A 316 19.52 6.10 -27.72
N GLN A 317 20.31 6.19 -26.65
CA GLN A 317 19.78 6.40 -25.30
C GLN A 317 19.08 7.76 -25.17
N ASP A 318 19.64 8.82 -25.77
CA ASP A 318 19.02 10.15 -25.83
C ASP A 318 17.70 10.13 -26.61
N LEU A 319 17.62 9.36 -27.70
CA LEU A 319 16.38 9.16 -28.45
C LEU A 319 15.31 8.44 -27.61
N ILE A 320 15.68 7.40 -26.86
CA ILE A 320 14.77 6.70 -25.94
C ILE A 320 14.28 7.66 -24.84
N ALA A 321 15.19 8.47 -24.29
CA ALA A 321 14.86 9.45 -23.25
C ALA A 321 13.91 10.55 -23.77
N SER A 322 14.12 11.03 -25.00
CA SER A 322 13.25 12.00 -25.67
C SER A 322 11.89 11.42 -26.06
N ALA A 323 11.86 10.16 -26.49
CA ALA A 323 10.61 9.44 -26.74
C ALA A 323 9.79 9.32 -25.44
N TRP A 324 10.43 8.99 -24.32
CA TRP A 324 9.77 8.94 -23.02
C TRP A 324 9.19 10.30 -22.60
N SER A 325 9.97 11.38 -22.72
CA SER A 325 9.49 12.72 -22.34
C SER A 325 8.29 13.15 -23.19
N SER A 326 8.29 12.81 -24.48
CA SER A 326 7.18 13.05 -25.40
C SER A 326 5.93 12.25 -24.99
N VAL A 327 6.07 10.96 -24.66
CA VAL A 327 4.97 10.12 -24.19
C VAL A 327 4.40 10.64 -22.87
N ARG A 328 5.27 11.00 -21.91
CA ARG A 328 4.85 11.59 -20.64
C ARG A 328 4.08 12.87 -20.85
N ALA A 329 4.58 13.78 -21.68
CA ALA A 329 3.91 15.04 -21.99
C ALA A 329 2.51 14.81 -22.59
N MET A 330 2.37 13.84 -23.50
CA MET A 330 1.08 13.46 -24.06
C MET A 330 0.12 12.91 -22.99
N ILE A 331 0.59 12.03 -22.10
CA ILE A 331 -0.24 11.46 -21.03
C ILE A 331 -0.68 12.55 -20.04
N VAL A 332 0.23 13.45 -19.65
CA VAL A 332 -0.10 14.57 -18.75
C VAL A 332 -1.13 15.49 -19.39
N ALA A 333 -0.92 15.90 -20.64
CA ALA A 333 -1.87 16.75 -21.37
C ALA A 333 -3.25 16.06 -21.52
N ALA A 334 -3.26 14.77 -21.83
CA ALA A 334 -4.49 13.98 -21.95
C ALA A 334 -5.21 13.77 -20.61
N ALA A 335 -4.50 13.82 -19.48
CA ALA A 335 -5.09 13.76 -18.14
C ALA A 335 -5.64 15.11 -17.66
N GLU A 336 -5.10 16.23 -18.17
CA GLU A 336 -5.55 17.59 -17.87
C GLU A 336 -6.77 18.01 -18.70
N ASP A 337 -6.90 17.53 -19.94
CA ASP A 337 -8.05 17.86 -20.78
C ASP A 337 -9.29 17.05 -20.39
N GLU A 338 -10.34 17.78 -20.01
CA GLU A 338 -11.62 17.24 -19.60
C GLU A 338 -12.36 16.46 -20.70
N ARG A 339 -12.05 16.78 -21.96
CA ARG A 339 -12.64 16.20 -23.17
C ARG A 339 -11.68 15.27 -23.90
N SER A 340 -10.53 14.97 -23.32
CA SER A 340 -9.56 14.03 -23.86
C SER A 340 -10.21 12.69 -24.20
N GLU A 341 -9.87 12.16 -25.37
CA GLU A 341 -10.33 10.84 -25.80
C GLU A 341 -9.92 9.73 -24.81
N LEU A 342 -8.77 9.90 -24.14
CA LEU A 342 -8.33 9.00 -23.07
C LEU A 342 -9.29 9.03 -21.87
N ARG A 343 -9.71 10.22 -21.44
CA ARG A 343 -10.62 10.40 -20.30
C ARG A 343 -12.01 9.85 -20.62
N LEU A 344 -12.50 10.07 -21.85
CA LEU A 344 -13.76 9.52 -22.33
C LEU A 344 -13.72 7.98 -22.43
N ARG A 345 -12.61 7.41 -22.93
CA ARG A 345 -12.42 5.95 -22.97
C ARG A 345 -12.31 5.35 -21.57
N ALA A 346 -11.59 6.00 -20.66
CA ALA A 346 -11.48 5.57 -19.27
C ALA A 346 -12.84 5.56 -18.57
N ARG A 347 -13.62 6.64 -18.74
CA ARG A 347 -15.01 6.72 -18.25
C ARG A 347 -15.88 5.60 -18.80
N ALA A 348 -15.86 5.38 -20.12
CA ALA A 348 -16.63 4.33 -20.77
C ALA A 348 -16.22 2.94 -20.27
N ALA A 349 -14.91 2.71 -20.08
CA ALA A 349 -14.39 1.48 -19.50
C ALA A 349 -14.90 1.27 -18.07
N ILE A 350 -14.87 2.29 -17.22
CA ILE A 350 -15.38 2.23 -15.83
C ILE A 350 -16.88 1.91 -15.82
N LEU A 351 -17.68 2.58 -16.66
CA LEU A 351 -19.11 2.30 -16.77
C LEU A 351 -19.38 0.86 -17.24
N SER A 352 -18.63 0.40 -18.24
CA SER A 352 -18.73 -0.97 -18.75
C SER A 352 -18.31 -2.01 -17.69
N LEU A 353 -17.32 -1.67 -16.87
CA LEU A 353 -16.84 -2.53 -15.80
C LEU A 353 -17.87 -2.61 -14.67
N GLY A 354 -18.42 -1.46 -14.26
CA GLY A 354 -19.46 -1.37 -13.24
C GLY A 354 -20.70 -2.18 -13.64
N SER A 355 -21.19 -2.00 -14.86
CA SER A 355 -22.35 -2.75 -15.37
C SER A 355 -22.09 -4.26 -15.45
N ARG A 356 -20.89 -4.67 -15.88
CA ARG A 356 -20.48 -6.09 -15.90
C ARG A 356 -20.37 -6.68 -14.49
N ILE A 357 -19.80 -5.98 -13.51
CA ILE A 357 -19.72 -6.47 -12.12
C ILE A 357 -21.13 -6.58 -11.52
N ALA A 358 -22.03 -5.65 -11.86
CA ALA A 358 -23.41 -5.67 -11.41
C ALA A 358 -24.23 -6.82 -12.02
N THR A 359 -23.95 -7.22 -13.27
CA THR A 359 -24.78 -8.20 -14.00
C THR A 359 -24.19 -9.62 -14.05
N ASP A 360 -22.87 -9.76 -14.16
CA ASP A 360 -22.19 -11.06 -14.30
C ASP A 360 -21.79 -11.63 -12.93
N ALA A 361 -22.47 -12.71 -12.52
CA ALA A 361 -22.21 -13.39 -11.26
C ALA A 361 -20.79 -14.00 -11.17
N ARG A 362 -20.20 -14.45 -12.30
CA ARG A 362 -18.85 -15.02 -12.31
C ARG A 362 -17.80 -13.93 -12.10
N LEU A 363 -17.94 -12.80 -12.78
CA LEU A 363 -17.06 -11.66 -12.58
C LEU A 363 -17.16 -11.13 -11.15
N ARG A 364 -18.38 -11.03 -10.62
CA ARG A 364 -18.63 -10.60 -9.24
C ARG A 364 -17.92 -11.51 -8.23
N ALA A 365 -18.04 -12.82 -8.37
CA ALA A 365 -17.36 -13.79 -7.50
C ALA A 365 -15.83 -13.67 -7.57
N LYS A 366 -15.26 -13.38 -8.75
CA LYS A 366 -13.81 -13.12 -8.89
C LYS A 366 -13.40 -11.84 -8.17
N VAL A 367 -14.15 -10.76 -8.34
CA VAL A 367 -13.89 -9.48 -7.67
C VAL A 367 -14.02 -9.63 -6.16
N ASP A 368 -15.04 -10.34 -5.67
CA ASP A 368 -15.19 -10.65 -4.25
C ASP A 368 -13.99 -11.45 -3.72
N GLY A 369 -13.52 -12.46 -4.45
CA GLY A 369 -12.33 -13.22 -4.07
C GLY A 369 -11.08 -12.33 -3.95
N TRP A 370 -10.84 -11.46 -4.93
CA TRP A 370 -9.72 -10.52 -4.88
C TRP A 370 -9.83 -9.51 -3.75
N LEU A 371 -11.03 -8.97 -3.49
CA LEU A 371 -11.28 -8.05 -2.38
C LEU A 371 -11.12 -8.74 -1.02
N GLU A 372 -11.60 -9.97 -0.90
CA GLU A 372 -11.40 -10.81 0.29
C GLU A 372 -9.92 -11.05 0.56
N ASP A 373 -9.17 -11.48 -0.46
CA ASP A 373 -7.76 -11.81 -0.30
C ASP A 373 -6.92 -10.56 -0.01
N ALA A 374 -7.20 -9.43 -0.67
CA ALA A 374 -6.55 -8.16 -0.38
C ALA A 374 -6.85 -7.67 1.04
N ALA A 375 -8.10 -7.74 1.48
CA ALA A 375 -8.47 -7.32 2.83
C ALA A 375 -7.90 -8.25 3.91
N VAL A 376 -7.90 -9.56 3.68
CA VAL A 376 -7.25 -10.53 4.57
C VAL A 376 -5.76 -10.23 4.65
N TYR A 377 -5.10 -10.01 3.51
CA TYR A 377 -3.68 -9.65 3.47
C TYR A 377 -3.42 -8.40 4.34
N VAL A 378 -4.10 -7.28 4.06
CA VAL A 378 -3.93 -6.04 4.83
C VAL A 378 -4.15 -6.26 6.33
N VAL A 379 -5.24 -6.93 6.71
CA VAL A 379 -5.56 -7.15 8.12
C VAL A 379 -4.53 -8.07 8.80
N THR A 380 -4.06 -9.12 8.13
CA THR A 380 -3.07 -10.04 8.71
C THR A 380 -1.66 -9.45 8.74
N THR A 381 -1.28 -8.65 7.74
CA THR A 381 0.02 -8.00 7.65
C THR A 381 0.14 -6.86 8.65
N TYR A 382 -0.92 -6.07 8.85
CA TYR A 382 -0.90 -4.91 9.74
C TYR A 382 -1.58 -5.17 11.10
N ARG A 383 -1.78 -6.44 11.45
CA ARG A 383 -2.48 -6.85 12.68
C ARG A 383 -1.78 -6.32 13.93
N ASP A 384 -0.46 -6.39 13.92
CA ASP A 384 0.37 -6.02 15.06
C ASP A 384 0.36 -4.50 15.26
N GLU A 385 0.38 -3.73 14.18
CA GLU A 385 0.28 -2.27 14.20
C GLU A 385 -1.09 -1.79 14.69
N ILE A 386 -2.18 -2.45 14.26
CA ILE A 386 -3.53 -2.12 14.76
C ILE A 386 -3.64 -2.45 16.26
N THR A 387 -3.05 -3.57 16.68
CA THR A 387 -3.03 -4.01 18.09
C THR A 387 -2.17 -3.07 18.95
N ALA A 388 -1.02 -2.64 18.43
CA ALA A 388 -0.14 -1.66 19.05
C ALA A 388 -0.85 -0.32 19.21
N LEU A 389 -1.58 0.16 18.20
CA LEU A 389 -2.35 1.40 18.28
C LEU A 389 -3.35 1.38 19.45
N ILE A 390 -4.07 0.28 19.67
CA ILE A 390 -4.99 0.15 20.81
C ILE A 390 -4.21 0.19 22.13
N THR A 391 -3.13 -0.58 22.22
CA THR A 391 -2.31 -0.68 23.43
C THR A 391 -1.70 0.67 23.80
N ASP A 392 -1.08 1.36 22.84
CA ASP A 392 -0.45 2.67 23.02
C ASP A 392 -1.49 3.75 23.37
N THR A 393 -2.67 3.69 22.73
CA THR A 393 -3.77 4.60 23.06
C THR A 393 -4.22 4.43 24.51
N VAL A 394 -4.40 3.18 24.97
CA VAL A 394 -4.78 2.90 26.37
C VAL A 394 -3.66 3.29 27.33
N ALA A 395 -2.39 3.05 26.98
CA ALA A 395 -1.23 3.44 27.77
C ALA A 395 -1.19 4.96 27.99
N GLY A 396 -1.50 5.76 26.97
CA GLY A 396 -1.57 7.21 27.03
C GLY A 396 -2.72 7.80 27.87
N TRP A 397 -3.71 7.01 28.30
CA TRP A 397 -4.82 7.51 29.11
C TRP A 397 -4.45 7.72 30.58
N ASP A 398 -5.01 8.76 31.20
CA ASP A 398 -4.92 8.94 32.65
C ASP A 398 -5.67 7.81 33.39
N ALA A 399 -4.95 7.14 34.30
CA ALA A 399 -5.46 5.97 35.01
C ALA A 399 -6.63 6.31 35.93
N GLU A 400 -6.59 7.44 36.61
CA GLU A 400 -7.67 7.86 37.49
C GLU A 400 -8.93 8.25 36.70
N HIS A 401 -8.76 8.98 35.62
CA HIS A 401 -9.86 9.38 34.75
C HIS A 401 -10.55 8.17 34.15
N THR A 402 -9.77 7.21 33.63
CA THR A 402 -10.28 5.95 33.07
C THR A 402 -11.02 5.14 34.13
N SER A 403 -10.44 4.99 35.32
CA SER A 403 -11.08 4.30 36.46
C SER A 403 -12.42 4.95 36.83
N ARG A 404 -12.48 6.29 36.94
CA ARG A 404 -13.73 7.03 37.21
C ARG A 404 -14.79 6.85 36.12
N LYS A 405 -14.37 6.73 34.86
CA LYS A 405 -15.31 6.53 33.73
C LYS A 405 -15.85 5.10 33.70
N ILE A 406 -15.02 4.11 33.98
CA ILE A 406 -15.46 2.71 34.17
C ILE A 406 -16.39 2.63 35.39
N GLU A 407 -16.02 3.21 36.53
CA GLU A 407 -16.86 3.26 37.73
C GLU A 407 -18.24 3.86 37.45
N ALA A 408 -18.35 4.89 36.60
CA ALA A 408 -19.63 5.45 36.22
C ALA A 408 -20.52 4.45 35.44
N HIS A 409 -19.91 3.58 34.62
CA HIS A 409 -20.62 2.61 33.79
C HIS A 409 -21.09 1.38 34.58
N ILE A 410 -20.24 0.82 35.45
CA ILE A 410 -20.54 -0.42 36.19
C ILE A 410 -20.87 -0.20 37.67
N GLY A 411 -20.67 1.00 38.20
CA GLY A 411 -20.75 1.28 39.63
C GLY A 411 -22.12 1.07 40.24
N ARG A 412 -23.20 1.26 39.46
CA ARG A 412 -24.58 1.00 39.93
C ARG A 412 -24.77 -0.48 40.23
N ASP A 413 -24.36 -1.34 39.30
CA ASP A 413 -24.54 -2.77 39.39
C ASP A 413 -23.63 -3.37 40.49
N LEU A 414 -22.44 -2.80 40.68
CA LEU A 414 -21.55 -3.17 41.78
C LEU A 414 -22.11 -2.85 43.17
N GLN A 415 -22.96 -1.83 43.33
CA GLN A 415 -23.58 -1.57 44.64
C GLN A 415 -24.63 -2.63 45.02
N PHE A 416 -25.22 -3.34 44.05
CA PHE A 416 -26.12 -4.46 44.38
C PHE A 416 -25.37 -5.59 45.06
N ILE A 417 -24.09 -5.81 44.74
CA ILE A 417 -23.25 -6.78 45.47
C ILE A 417 -23.23 -6.43 46.95
N ARG A 418 -23.05 -5.16 47.32
CA ARG A 418 -23.05 -4.70 48.72
C ARG A 418 -24.40 -4.88 49.44
N ILE A 419 -25.50 -4.60 48.74
CA ILE A 419 -26.85 -4.83 49.27
C ILE A 419 -27.06 -6.33 49.50
N ASN A 420 -26.71 -7.15 48.52
CA ASN A 420 -26.81 -8.60 48.59
C ASN A 420 -25.89 -9.17 49.69
N GLY A 421 -24.67 -8.67 49.85
CA GLY A 421 -23.75 -9.04 50.92
C GLY A 421 -24.29 -8.74 52.31
N THR A 422 -25.08 -7.67 52.45
CA THR A 422 -25.81 -7.37 53.69
C THR A 422 -26.86 -8.44 53.98
N VAL A 423 -27.66 -8.81 52.99
CA VAL A 423 -28.75 -9.80 53.14
C VAL A 423 -28.20 -11.20 53.36
N VAL A 424 -27.26 -11.63 52.52
CA VAL A 424 -26.61 -12.95 52.59
C VAL A 424 -25.80 -13.07 53.88
N GLY A 425 -25.06 -12.03 54.25
CA GLY A 425 -24.35 -11.99 55.53
C GLY A 425 -25.32 -12.14 56.72
N ALA A 426 -26.47 -11.47 56.68
CA ALA A 426 -27.46 -11.59 57.75
C ALA A 426 -28.10 -12.97 57.85
N LEU A 427 -28.42 -13.60 56.72
CA LEU A 427 -28.91 -14.98 56.69
C LEU A 427 -27.85 -15.96 57.19
N ALA A 428 -26.59 -15.79 56.78
CA ALA A 428 -25.49 -16.62 57.24
C ALA A 428 -25.27 -16.49 58.75
N GLY A 429 -25.27 -15.26 59.28
CA GLY A 429 -25.17 -15.00 60.72
C GLY A 429 -26.31 -15.64 61.51
N LEU A 430 -27.55 -15.55 60.98
CA LEU A 430 -28.71 -16.19 61.58
C LEU A 430 -28.56 -17.72 61.62
N CYS A 431 -28.14 -18.32 60.51
CA CYS A 431 -27.91 -19.77 60.43
C CYS A 431 -26.80 -20.23 61.38
N ILE A 432 -25.67 -19.52 61.41
CA ILE A 432 -24.54 -19.81 62.30
C ILE A 432 -24.98 -19.70 63.76
N TYR A 433 -25.70 -18.64 64.11
CA TYR A 433 -26.20 -18.44 65.47
C TYR A 433 -27.18 -19.55 65.88
N THR A 434 -28.10 -19.91 64.98
CA THR A 434 -29.06 -21.00 65.21
C THR A 434 -28.34 -22.32 65.44
N ALA A 435 -27.35 -22.64 64.61
CA ALA A 435 -26.54 -23.85 64.77
C ALA A 435 -25.75 -23.83 66.10
N SER A 436 -25.15 -22.70 66.47
CA SER A 436 -24.40 -22.57 67.73
C SER A 436 -25.29 -22.82 68.96
N ARG A 437 -26.53 -22.31 68.94
CA ARG A 437 -27.51 -22.53 70.01
C ARG A 437 -27.99 -23.98 70.09
N LEU A 438 -28.15 -24.65 68.96
CA LEU A 438 -28.52 -26.07 68.91
C LEU A 438 -27.39 -26.98 69.42
N LEU A 439 -26.14 -26.56 69.23
CA LEU A 439 -24.94 -27.29 69.68
C LEU A 439 -24.55 -27.00 71.14
N GLY A 440 -25.33 -26.19 71.87
CA GLY A 440 -25.16 -25.96 73.30
C GLY A 440 -24.04 -24.98 73.69
N ALA A 441 -23.61 -24.12 72.76
CA ALA A 441 -22.66 -23.03 73.00
C ALA A 441 -23.35 -21.73 73.48
#